data_AF-A0A1N7EK23-F1
#
_entry.id   AF-A0A1N7EK23-F1
#
_cell.length_a   1.000
_cell.length_b   1.000
_cell.length_c   1.000
_cell.angle_alpha   90.00
_cell.angle_beta   90.00
_cell.angle_gamma   90.00
#
_symmetry.space_group_name_H-M   'P 1'
#
loop_
_entity.id
_entity.type
_entity.pdbx_description
1 polymer ?
#
loop_
_entity_poly.entity_id
_entity_poly.type
_entity_poly.pdbx_seq_one_letter_code
_entity_poly.pdbx_strand_id
1 'polypeptide(L)'
;MPDLDARWDNIDSWWDCYVREQESGLIELRERLDSLNKEWEQSTCAYDDDPLVGDWTETNPQDGPLRTNQEENWSQWLAHLLRDSMGDYCAELLGPLFDTSPTYVRRERAYHDEELHDRRVDILAEFGQLGMTIEVKIGDEHYEKTPQTAYLTEKHHQRDLDWTHYLLLPRSKENALQGAFGERLKDSDEHRPRITATAAQERDITVIYWSEVAQALRRTLLADVEPSTHWAGSAYLFITLIEEQILRFYALPSLEAYRASSFGISDIERFQSIDPDDQLAYLDNLLEEITHG
;
A
#
# COMPACT_ATOMS: atom_id res chain seq x y z
N MET A 1 34.43 29.08 23.86
CA MET A 1 33.07 28.92 24.41
C MET A 1 31.97 29.67 23.66
N PRO A 2 32.15 30.82 22.96
CA PRO A 2 31.05 31.45 22.21
C PRO A 2 30.58 30.67 20.96
N ASP A 3 31.36 29.67 20.52
CA ASP A 3 31.09 28.85 19.34
C ASP A 3 30.13 27.67 19.62
N LEU A 4 29.88 27.34 20.90
CA LEU A 4 28.89 26.32 21.29
C LEU A 4 27.50 26.94 21.46
N ASP A 5 27.42 28.09 22.12
CA ASP A 5 26.14 28.79 22.33
C ASP A 5 25.51 29.22 21.00
N ALA A 6 26.30 29.75 20.06
CA ALA A 6 25.81 30.09 18.72
C ALA A 6 25.35 28.86 17.90
N ARG A 7 25.87 27.66 18.19
CA ARG A 7 25.40 26.42 17.56
C ARG A 7 24.08 25.95 18.18
N TRP A 8 23.88 26.16 19.47
CA TRP A 8 22.61 25.88 20.14
C TRP A 8 21.51 26.84 19.70
N ASP A 9 21.78 28.15 19.62
CA ASP A 9 20.80 29.13 19.12
C ASP A 9 20.33 28.80 17.68
N ASN A 10 21.23 28.29 16.84
CA ASN A 10 20.88 27.84 15.49
C ASN A 10 20.04 26.56 15.48
N ILE A 11 20.30 25.63 16.40
CA ILE A 11 19.50 24.41 16.56
C ILE A 11 18.12 24.76 17.10
N ASP A 12 18.02 25.62 18.11
CA ASP A 12 16.76 26.05 18.71
C ASP A 12 15.90 26.82 17.69
N SER A 13 16.50 27.73 16.91
CA SER A 13 15.80 28.44 15.84
C SER A 13 15.32 27.51 14.72
N TRP A 14 16.16 26.55 14.31
CA TRP A 14 15.77 25.52 13.34
C TRP A 14 14.63 24.66 13.89
N TRP A 15 14.71 24.28 15.16
CA TRP A 15 13.72 23.47 15.85
C TRP A 15 12.37 24.19 15.97
N ASP A 16 12.37 25.46 16.36
CA ASP A 16 11.16 26.28 16.41
C ASP A 16 10.54 26.47 15.01
N CYS A 17 11.36 26.49 13.95
CA CYS A 17 10.86 26.49 12.58
C CYS A 17 10.24 25.15 12.21
N TYR A 18 10.95 24.05 12.46
CA TYR A 18 10.49 22.69 12.18
C TYR A 18 9.19 22.36 12.91
N VAL A 19 9.08 22.67 14.20
CA VAL A 19 7.86 22.45 14.99
C VAL A 19 6.69 23.26 14.43
N ARG A 20 6.91 24.50 14.01
CA ARG A 20 5.85 25.33 13.41
C ARG A 20 5.42 24.82 12.04
N GLU A 21 6.35 24.35 11.21
CA GLU A 21 6.04 23.76 9.90
C GLU A 21 5.22 22.47 10.07
N GLN A 22 5.65 21.59 10.98
CA GLN A 22 4.91 20.37 11.33
C GLN A 22 3.53 20.66 11.92
N GLU A 23 3.41 21.69 12.78
CA GLU A 23 2.11 22.11 13.30
C GLU A 23 1.17 22.60 12.19
N SER A 24 1.69 23.36 11.22
CA SER A 24 0.91 23.79 10.05
C SER A 24 0.44 22.59 9.22
N GLY A 25 1.34 21.65 8.91
CA GLY A 25 1.00 20.46 8.14
C GLY A 25 -0.04 19.58 8.84
N LEU A 26 0.04 19.42 10.16
CA LEU A 26 -0.94 18.67 10.94
C LEU A 26 -2.32 19.35 11.01
N ILE A 27 -2.37 20.69 11.00
CA ILE A 27 -3.64 21.44 10.89
C ILE A 27 -4.26 21.21 9.52
N GLU A 28 -3.48 21.34 8.45
CA GLU A 28 -3.93 21.14 7.08
C GLU A 28 -4.41 19.70 6.85
N LEU A 29 -3.67 18.71 7.36
CA LEU A 29 -4.04 17.31 7.29
C LEU A 29 -5.40 17.03 7.96
N ARG A 30 -5.65 17.65 9.12
CA ARG A 30 -6.96 17.54 9.78
C ARG A 30 -8.07 18.14 8.92
N GLU A 31 -7.89 19.35 8.38
CA GLU A 31 -8.87 19.98 7.50
C GLU A 31 -9.14 19.14 6.25
N ARG A 32 -8.11 18.43 5.77
CA ARG A 32 -8.22 17.50 4.65
C ARG A 32 -9.04 16.27 4.98
N LEU A 33 -8.81 15.64 6.14
CA LEU A 33 -9.62 14.52 6.63
C LEU A 33 -11.07 14.94 6.91
N ASP A 34 -11.30 16.14 7.45
CA ASP A 34 -12.65 16.71 7.64
C ASP A 34 -13.38 16.91 6.30
N SER A 35 -12.64 17.17 5.22
CA SER A 35 -13.19 17.28 3.87
C SER A 35 -13.51 15.91 3.29
N LEU A 36 -12.61 14.94 3.44
CA LEU A 36 -12.83 13.55 3.04
C LEU A 36 -14.07 12.96 3.71
N ASN A 37 -14.23 13.14 5.03
CA ASN A 37 -15.43 12.65 5.74
C ASN A 37 -16.74 13.16 5.11
N LYS A 38 -16.77 14.42 4.65
CA LYS A 38 -17.96 14.96 3.96
C LYS A 38 -18.20 14.30 2.61
N GLU A 39 -17.14 13.87 1.93
CA GLU A 39 -17.26 13.14 0.66
C GLU A 39 -17.76 11.71 0.89
N TRP A 40 -17.25 11.02 1.91
CA TRP A 40 -17.77 9.72 2.31
C TRP A 40 -19.25 9.80 2.70
N GLU A 41 -19.65 10.78 3.52
CA GLU A 41 -21.05 11.04 3.89
C GLU A 41 -21.95 11.31 2.67
N GLN A 42 -21.41 11.90 1.61
CA GLN A 42 -22.14 12.20 0.38
C GLN A 42 -22.07 11.08 -0.67
N SER A 43 -21.22 10.08 -0.46
CA SER A 43 -21.01 8.98 -1.39
C SER A 43 -22.19 8.01 -1.38
N THR A 44 -22.25 7.14 -2.38
CA THR A 44 -23.24 6.06 -2.43
C THR A 44 -22.80 4.81 -1.67
N CYS A 45 -21.58 4.81 -1.12
CA CYS A 45 -21.03 3.63 -0.47
C CYS A 45 -21.71 3.38 0.89
N ALA A 46 -21.44 2.20 1.47
CA ALA A 46 -22.07 1.78 2.72
C ALA A 46 -21.51 2.46 4.00
N TYR A 47 -20.58 3.41 3.85
CA TYR A 47 -19.85 4.05 4.95
C TYR A 47 -19.96 5.56 4.85
N ASP A 48 -20.27 6.21 5.97
CA ASP A 48 -20.43 7.66 6.06
C ASP A 48 -19.12 8.39 6.43
N ASP A 49 -18.11 7.64 6.89
CA ASP A 49 -16.85 8.17 7.45
C ASP A 49 -15.63 7.67 6.67
N ASP A 50 -14.53 8.42 6.73
CA ASP A 50 -13.24 8.01 6.15
C ASP A 50 -12.58 6.87 6.96
N PRO A 51 -11.87 5.93 6.31
CA PRO A 51 -11.11 4.86 6.95
C PRO A 51 -10.14 5.30 8.06
N LEU A 52 -9.62 6.54 8.02
CA LEU A 52 -8.71 7.12 9.03
C LEU A 52 -9.43 7.77 10.22
N VAL A 53 -10.76 7.67 10.32
CA VAL A 53 -11.52 8.09 11.52
C VAL A 53 -11.29 7.14 12.70
N GLY A 54 -11.03 5.86 12.44
CA GLY A 54 -10.59 4.90 13.45
C GLY A 54 -9.09 5.05 13.72
N ASP A 55 -8.63 4.68 14.92
CA ASP A 55 -7.20 4.53 15.24
C ASP A 55 -6.94 3.09 15.69
N TRP A 56 -6.17 2.35 14.89
CA TRP A 56 -5.79 0.96 15.13
C TRP A 56 -4.30 0.82 15.49
N THR A 57 -3.59 1.93 15.68
CA THR A 57 -2.14 1.97 15.90
C THR A 57 -1.74 1.40 17.27
N GLU A 58 -2.59 1.57 18.29
CA GLU A 58 -2.35 1.08 19.66
C GLU A 58 -2.81 -0.37 19.89
N THR A 59 -3.39 -1.03 18.88
CA THR A 59 -3.82 -2.42 19.03
C THR A 59 -2.61 -3.35 19.02
N ASN A 60 -2.53 -4.24 20.00
CA ASN A 60 -1.56 -5.33 19.99
C ASN A 60 -1.67 -6.05 18.63
N PRO A 61 -0.59 -6.35 17.89
CA PRO A 61 -0.67 -6.97 16.56
C PRO A 61 -1.39 -8.33 16.52
N GLN A 62 -1.67 -8.93 17.67
CA GLN A 62 -2.52 -10.12 17.84
C GLN A 62 -4.01 -9.80 18.05
N ASP A 63 -4.32 -8.57 18.42
CA ASP A 63 -5.64 -8.06 18.77
C ASP A 63 -6.17 -7.24 17.59
N GLY A 64 -7.10 -7.82 16.85
CA GLY A 64 -7.69 -7.22 15.65
C GLY A 64 -8.15 -8.30 14.68
N PRO A 65 -9.03 -7.98 13.72
CA PRO A 65 -9.54 -8.96 12.76
C PRO A 65 -8.51 -9.33 11.69
N LEU A 66 -7.51 -8.46 11.43
CA LEU A 66 -6.30 -8.80 10.68
C LEU A 66 -5.11 -8.87 11.63
N ARG A 67 -4.42 -10.01 11.62
CA ARG A 67 -3.12 -10.13 12.27
C ARG A 67 -2.07 -9.45 11.40
N THR A 68 -1.56 -8.30 11.81
CA THR A 68 -0.61 -7.50 11.02
C THR A 68 0.85 -7.95 11.18
N ASN A 69 1.09 -9.00 11.96
CA ASN A 69 2.42 -9.45 12.37
C ASN A 69 3.18 -10.32 11.35
N GLN A 70 2.54 -10.74 10.26
CA GLN A 70 3.11 -11.65 9.26
C GLN A 70 2.70 -11.23 7.84
N GLU A 71 3.64 -11.24 6.90
CA GLU A 71 3.40 -10.90 5.48
C GLU A 71 2.32 -11.80 4.87
N GLU A 72 2.23 -13.07 5.29
CA GLU A 72 1.22 -14.01 4.82
C GLU A 72 -0.22 -13.61 5.18
N ASN A 73 -0.43 -12.78 6.21
CA ASN A 73 -1.76 -12.30 6.55
C ASN A 73 -2.19 -11.16 5.62
N TRP A 74 -1.26 -10.31 5.20
CA TRP A 74 -1.50 -9.25 4.21
C TRP A 74 -1.84 -9.85 2.84
N SER A 75 -1.08 -10.86 2.40
CA SER A 75 -1.41 -11.59 1.16
C SER A 75 -2.74 -12.34 1.28
N GLN A 76 -3.17 -12.74 2.48
CA GLN A 76 -4.47 -13.37 2.70
C GLN A 76 -5.64 -12.43 2.41
N TRP A 77 -5.57 -11.22 2.94
CA TRP A 77 -6.62 -10.22 2.78
C TRP A 77 -6.68 -9.70 1.36
N LEU A 78 -5.52 -9.38 0.76
CA LEU A 78 -5.49 -8.98 -0.64
C LEU A 78 -6.07 -10.09 -1.56
N ALA A 79 -5.70 -11.36 -1.34
CA ALA A 79 -6.26 -12.46 -2.11
C ALA A 79 -7.76 -12.71 -1.84
N HIS A 80 -8.30 -12.28 -0.71
CA HIS A 80 -9.75 -12.31 -0.45
C HIS A 80 -10.47 -11.25 -1.27
N LEU A 81 -9.98 -10.00 -1.24
CA LEU A 81 -10.55 -8.89 -2.00
C LEU A 81 -10.47 -9.11 -3.51
N LEU A 82 -9.36 -9.66 -4.01
CA LEU A 82 -9.23 -10.05 -5.41
C LEU A 82 -10.23 -11.15 -5.78
N ARG A 83 -10.36 -12.20 -4.96
CA ARG A 83 -11.26 -13.33 -5.25
C ARG A 83 -12.72 -12.93 -5.37
N ASP A 84 -13.13 -12.00 -4.51
CA ASP A 84 -14.53 -11.60 -4.40
C ASP A 84 -14.86 -10.32 -5.19
N SER A 85 -13.89 -9.79 -5.95
CA SER A 85 -14.07 -8.68 -6.88
C SER A 85 -14.80 -9.12 -8.16
N MET A 86 -15.62 -8.22 -8.71
CA MET A 86 -16.30 -8.40 -9.99
C MET A 86 -15.47 -7.95 -11.20
N GLY A 87 -14.33 -7.32 -10.96
CA GLY A 87 -13.42 -6.83 -11.99
C GLY A 87 -13.03 -5.38 -11.79
N ASP A 88 -13.89 -4.54 -11.22
CA ASP A 88 -13.62 -3.10 -11.08
C ASP A 88 -12.41 -2.81 -10.19
N TYR A 89 -12.34 -3.43 -9.00
CA TYR A 89 -11.13 -3.31 -8.16
C TYR A 89 -9.87 -3.84 -8.86
N CYS A 90 -10.00 -4.95 -9.57
CA CYS A 90 -8.88 -5.57 -10.26
C CYS A 90 -8.40 -4.69 -11.43
N ALA A 91 -9.30 -4.10 -12.21
CA ALA A 91 -8.97 -3.16 -13.27
C ALA A 91 -8.32 -1.89 -12.72
N GLU A 92 -8.86 -1.37 -11.63
CA GLU A 92 -8.34 -0.18 -10.96
C GLU A 92 -6.91 -0.39 -10.44
N LEU A 93 -6.64 -1.54 -9.82
CA LEU A 93 -5.32 -1.84 -9.28
C LEU A 93 -4.33 -2.33 -10.36
N LEU A 94 -4.75 -3.22 -11.26
CA LEU A 94 -3.85 -4.00 -12.11
C LEU A 94 -3.83 -3.52 -13.56
N GLY A 95 -4.81 -2.69 -13.95
CA GLY A 95 -5.02 -2.18 -15.29
C GLY A 95 -6.23 -2.80 -15.98
N PRO A 96 -6.73 -2.16 -17.06
CA PRO A 96 -8.01 -2.49 -17.70
C PRO A 96 -8.10 -3.89 -18.31
N LEU A 97 -6.98 -4.60 -18.45
CA LEU A 97 -6.98 -6.00 -18.88
C LEU A 97 -7.62 -6.93 -17.82
N PHE A 98 -7.67 -6.51 -16.56
CA PHE A 98 -8.19 -7.28 -15.43
C PHE A 98 -9.61 -6.82 -15.01
N ASP A 99 -10.43 -6.38 -15.97
CA ASP A 99 -11.79 -5.82 -15.79
C ASP A 99 -12.90 -6.86 -15.57
N THR A 100 -12.52 -8.11 -15.31
CA THR A 100 -13.47 -9.21 -15.06
C THR A 100 -13.17 -9.88 -13.73
N SER A 101 -14.18 -10.54 -13.15
CA SER A 101 -13.99 -11.32 -11.94
C SER A 101 -12.99 -12.46 -12.17
N PRO A 102 -12.00 -12.65 -11.28
CA PRO A 102 -11.05 -13.73 -11.42
C PRO A 102 -11.75 -15.08 -11.27
N THR A 103 -11.48 -15.96 -12.24
CA THR A 103 -11.99 -17.35 -12.22
C THR A 103 -11.28 -18.22 -11.19
N TYR A 104 -10.11 -17.79 -10.73
CA TYR A 104 -9.27 -18.50 -9.78
C TYR A 104 -8.41 -17.53 -8.99
N VAL A 105 -8.33 -17.71 -7.67
CA VAL A 105 -7.36 -17.02 -6.81
C VAL A 105 -6.82 -17.99 -5.75
N ARG A 106 -5.50 -18.19 -5.74
CA ARG A 106 -4.79 -19.00 -4.74
C ARG A 106 -3.70 -18.22 -4.05
N ARG A 107 -3.36 -18.70 -2.86
CA ARG A 107 -2.22 -18.23 -2.09
C ARG A 107 -1.20 -19.32 -1.92
N GLU A 108 0.03 -18.90 -1.61
CA GLU A 108 1.09 -19.74 -1.08
C GLU A 108 1.36 -20.99 -1.93
N ARG A 109 1.28 -20.85 -3.26
CA ARG A 109 1.44 -22.00 -4.16
C ARG A 109 2.91 -22.32 -4.33
N ALA A 110 3.31 -23.48 -3.82
CA ALA A 110 4.68 -23.97 -3.89
C ALA A 110 4.96 -24.69 -5.22
N TYR A 111 6.17 -24.46 -5.73
CA TYR A 111 6.73 -25.11 -6.90
C TYR A 111 8.07 -25.74 -6.52
N HIS A 112 8.24 -26.99 -6.92
CA HIS A 112 9.48 -27.73 -6.72
C HIS A 112 10.29 -27.70 -8.01
N ASP A 113 11.56 -27.32 -7.91
CA ASP A 113 12.48 -27.28 -9.04
C ASP A 113 13.90 -27.67 -8.60
N GLU A 114 14.52 -28.59 -9.34
CA GLU A 114 15.84 -29.11 -9.01
C GLU A 114 16.96 -28.07 -9.25
N GLU A 115 16.76 -27.13 -10.18
CA GLU A 115 17.76 -26.14 -10.57
C GLU A 115 17.63 -24.83 -9.79
N LEU A 116 16.41 -24.34 -9.60
CA LEU A 116 16.13 -23.05 -8.97
C LEU A 116 15.83 -23.15 -7.47
N HIS A 117 15.77 -24.36 -6.92
CA HIS A 117 15.20 -24.67 -5.60
C HIS A 117 13.71 -24.33 -5.49
N ASP A 118 13.08 -24.85 -4.44
CA ASP A 118 11.67 -24.60 -4.16
C ASP A 118 11.37 -23.10 -4.06
N ARG A 119 10.26 -22.70 -4.66
CA ARG A 119 9.72 -21.34 -4.57
C ARG A 119 8.23 -21.40 -4.27
N ARG A 120 7.74 -20.33 -3.68
CA ARG A 120 6.33 -20.17 -3.35
C ARG A 120 5.90 -18.80 -3.83
N VAL A 121 4.76 -18.75 -4.52
CA VAL A 121 4.14 -17.49 -4.92
C VAL A 121 3.07 -17.12 -3.91
N ASP A 122 3.07 -15.87 -3.45
CA ASP A 122 2.16 -15.41 -2.41
C ASP A 122 0.71 -15.36 -2.90
N ILE A 123 0.48 -14.81 -4.10
CA ILE A 123 -0.84 -14.76 -4.75
C ILE A 123 -0.71 -15.14 -6.23
N LEU A 124 -1.63 -15.99 -6.69
CA LEU A 124 -1.82 -16.33 -8.10
C LEU A 124 -3.30 -16.18 -8.45
N ALA A 125 -3.61 -15.49 -9.55
CA ALA A 125 -4.97 -15.36 -10.06
C ALA A 125 -5.07 -15.65 -11.57
N GLU A 126 -6.26 -16.03 -12.03
CA GLU A 126 -6.55 -16.28 -13.46
C GLU A 126 -7.83 -15.55 -13.90
N PHE A 127 -7.75 -14.82 -15.02
CA PHE A 127 -8.83 -14.04 -15.63
C PHE A 127 -9.03 -14.48 -17.07
N GLY A 128 -9.83 -15.53 -17.29
CA GLY A 128 -10.01 -16.07 -18.64
C GLY A 128 -8.69 -16.58 -19.23
N GLN A 129 -8.10 -15.84 -20.18
CA GLN A 129 -6.81 -16.15 -20.83
C GLN A 129 -5.60 -15.46 -20.18
N LEU A 130 -5.82 -14.65 -19.14
CA LEU A 130 -4.76 -13.94 -18.43
C LEU A 130 -4.40 -14.67 -17.14
N GLY A 131 -3.11 -14.66 -16.80
CA GLY A 131 -2.57 -15.12 -15.54
C GLY A 131 -1.90 -13.97 -14.80
N MET A 132 -2.02 -13.95 -13.49
CA MET A 132 -1.35 -12.97 -12.64
C MET A 132 -0.63 -13.67 -11.48
N THR A 133 0.55 -13.16 -11.11
CA THR A 133 1.12 -13.39 -9.77
C THR A 133 1.42 -12.10 -9.04
N ILE A 134 1.31 -12.10 -7.71
CA ILE A 134 1.79 -11.02 -6.85
C ILE A 134 2.70 -11.64 -5.78
N GLU A 135 3.94 -11.16 -5.70
CA GLU A 135 4.81 -11.32 -4.52
C GLU A 135 4.57 -10.14 -3.58
N VAL A 136 4.31 -10.41 -2.31
CA VAL A 136 3.89 -9.41 -1.32
C VAL A 136 5.03 -9.17 -0.33
N LYS A 137 5.44 -7.91 -0.18
CA LYS A 137 6.47 -7.47 0.77
C LYS A 137 5.96 -6.34 1.64
N ILE A 138 6.32 -6.38 2.92
CA ILE A 138 6.05 -5.34 3.90
C ILE A 138 7.37 -4.84 4.48
N GLY A 139 8.19 -5.77 4.97
CA GLY A 139 9.45 -5.45 5.64
C GLY A 139 10.64 -6.22 5.12
N ASP A 140 10.43 -7.41 4.53
CA ASP A 140 11.49 -8.21 3.93
C ASP A 140 12.02 -7.59 2.64
N GLU A 141 13.34 -7.56 2.48
CA GLU A 141 14.02 -6.91 1.33
C GLU A 141 14.63 -7.91 0.34
N HIS A 142 14.33 -9.21 0.48
CA HIS A 142 14.83 -10.26 -0.44
C HIS A 142 14.03 -10.35 -1.75
N TYR A 143 14.02 -9.27 -2.53
CA TYR A 143 13.23 -9.14 -3.75
C TYR A 143 13.77 -9.96 -4.94
N GLU A 144 15.05 -10.34 -4.92
CA GLU A 144 15.77 -10.83 -6.10
C GLU A 144 15.25 -12.16 -6.64
N LYS A 145 14.48 -12.89 -5.82
CA LYS A 145 13.90 -14.19 -6.18
C LYS A 145 12.60 -14.06 -6.97
N THR A 146 11.95 -12.90 -6.96
CA THR A 146 10.63 -12.70 -7.59
C THR A 146 10.60 -13.05 -9.08
N PRO A 147 11.57 -12.64 -9.92
CA PRO A 147 11.62 -13.03 -11.34
C PRO A 147 11.68 -14.56 -11.56
N GLN A 148 12.37 -15.29 -10.69
CA GLN A 148 12.47 -16.76 -10.77
C GLN A 148 11.19 -17.44 -10.31
N THR A 149 10.53 -16.92 -9.26
CA THR A 149 9.22 -17.41 -8.80
C THR A 149 8.15 -17.24 -9.89
N ALA A 150 8.19 -16.12 -10.61
CA ALA A 150 7.34 -15.86 -11.77
C ALA A 150 7.56 -16.89 -12.89
N TYR A 151 8.82 -17.12 -13.28
CA TYR A 151 9.18 -18.16 -14.25
C TYR A 151 8.67 -19.55 -13.85
N LEU A 152 8.88 -19.95 -12.59
CA LEU A 152 8.42 -21.25 -12.10
C LEU A 152 6.89 -21.35 -12.11
N THR A 153 6.18 -20.25 -11.85
CA THR A 153 4.74 -20.24 -11.97
C THR A 153 4.31 -20.58 -13.38
N GLU A 154 4.85 -19.91 -14.40
CA GLU A 154 4.53 -20.22 -15.80
C GLU A 154 4.91 -21.65 -16.17
N LYS A 155 6.14 -22.08 -15.84
CA LYS A 155 6.68 -23.41 -16.17
C LYS A 155 5.80 -24.54 -15.64
N HIS A 156 5.27 -24.39 -14.43
CA HIS A 156 4.45 -25.41 -13.78
C HIS A 156 2.95 -25.20 -13.99
N HIS A 157 2.54 -24.17 -14.73
CA HIS A 157 1.15 -23.95 -15.07
C HIS A 157 0.75 -24.82 -16.27
N GLN A 158 -0.44 -25.44 -16.19
CA GLN A 158 -0.91 -26.37 -17.22
C GLN A 158 -1.51 -25.64 -18.43
N ARG A 159 -2.00 -24.42 -18.23
CA ARG A 159 -2.62 -23.60 -19.26
C ARG A 159 -1.59 -22.62 -19.80
N ASP A 160 -1.66 -22.37 -21.09
CA ASP A 160 -0.93 -21.28 -21.73
C ASP A 160 -1.76 -20.00 -21.51
N LEU A 161 -1.31 -19.14 -20.59
CA LEU A 161 -1.95 -17.89 -20.24
C LEU A 161 -1.00 -16.73 -20.58
N ASP A 162 -1.57 -15.56 -20.85
CA ASP A 162 -0.78 -14.33 -20.92
C ASP A 162 -0.50 -13.82 -19.50
N TRP A 163 0.76 -13.88 -19.08
CA TRP A 163 1.16 -13.67 -17.69
C TRP A 163 1.61 -12.24 -17.43
N THR A 164 1.10 -11.67 -16.35
CA THR A 164 1.64 -10.45 -15.73
C THR A 164 2.06 -10.73 -14.30
N HIS A 165 3.26 -10.29 -13.92
CA HIS A 165 3.83 -10.56 -12.60
C HIS A 165 4.09 -9.26 -11.86
N TYR A 166 3.68 -9.23 -10.60
CA TYR A 166 3.78 -8.05 -9.75
C TYR A 166 4.65 -8.29 -8.52
N LEU A 167 5.39 -7.26 -8.12
CA LEU A 167 5.98 -7.14 -6.79
C LEU A 167 5.28 -5.99 -6.06
N LEU A 168 4.63 -6.30 -4.94
CA LEU A 168 3.95 -5.34 -4.09
C LEU A 168 4.84 -4.98 -2.89
N LEU A 169 5.19 -3.70 -2.74
CA LEU A 169 6.01 -3.21 -1.61
C LEU A 169 5.59 -1.81 -1.15
N PRO A 170 6.02 -1.36 0.05
CA PRO A 170 5.84 0.03 0.47
C PRO A 170 6.74 0.97 -0.35
N ARG A 171 6.26 2.14 -0.74
CA ARG A 171 7.07 3.10 -1.53
C ARG A 171 8.37 3.52 -0.82
N SER A 172 8.39 3.54 0.51
CA SER A 172 9.61 3.77 1.32
C SER A 172 10.74 2.76 1.07
N LYS A 173 10.46 1.63 0.40
CA LYS A 173 11.44 0.59 0.04
C LYS A 173 12.02 0.74 -1.37
N GLU A 174 11.70 1.81 -2.11
CA GLU A 174 12.25 2.06 -3.46
C GLU A 174 13.78 2.05 -3.49
N ASN A 175 14.44 2.63 -2.49
CA ASN A 175 15.91 2.62 -2.43
C ASN A 175 16.47 1.20 -2.28
N ALA A 176 15.82 0.35 -1.48
CA ALA A 176 16.22 -1.05 -1.33
C ALA A 176 15.98 -1.83 -2.63
N LEU A 177 14.85 -1.58 -3.30
CA LEU A 177 14.53 -2.15 -4.60
C LEU A 177 15.56 -1.76 -5.67
N GLN A 178 15.92 -0.48 -5.73
CA GLN A 178 16.95 0.06 -6.63
C GLN A 178 18.33 -0.55 -6.32
N GLY A 179 18.64 -0.79 -5.05
CA GLY A 179 19.85 -1.48 -4.63
C GLY A 179 19.89 -2.94 -5.07
N ALA A 180 18.75 -3.65 -4.99
CA ALA A 180 18.64 -5.07 -5.37
C ALA A 180 18.75 -5.30 -6.89
N PHE A 181 18.16 -4.41 -7.70
CA PHE A 181 18.04 -4.61 -9.14
C PHE A 181 18.91 -3.71 -10.01
N GLY A 182 19.42 -2.58 -9.49
CA GLY A 182 20.29 -1.67 -10.23
C GLY A 182 19.68 -1.26 -11.58
N GLU A 183 20.46 -1.40 -12.66
CA GLU A 183 20.04 -1.07 -14.04
C GLU A 183 18.90 -1.95 -14.58
N ARG A 184 18.53 -3.04 -13.90
CA ARG A 184 17.38 -3.88 -14.28
C ARG A 184 16.05 -3.22 -13.92
N LEU A 185 16.04 -2.34 -12.93
CA LEU A 185 14.88 -1.54 -12.57
C LEU A 185 14.82 -0.33 -13.51
N LYS A 186 13.73 -0.23 -14.26
CA LYS A 186 13.51 0.87 -15.19
C LYS A 186 12.16 1.50 -14.90
N ASP A 187 12.10 2.82 -14.98
CA ASP A 187 10.82 3.51 -15.10
C ASP A 187 10.18 3.09 -16.42
N SER A 188 8.92 2.67 -16.37
CA SER A 188 8.15 2.37 -17.57
C SER A 188 7.32 3.58 -18.01
N ASP A 189 6.94 3.61 -19.29
CA ASP A 189 6.06 4.63 -19.85
C ASP A 189 4.64 4.60 -19.22
N GLU A 190 4.30 3.54 -18.46
CA GLU A 190 3.01 3.33 -17.80
C GLU A 190 3.04 3.69 -16.29
N HIS A 191 3.96 4.56 -15.87
CA HIS A 191 4.09 5.10 -14.50
C HIS A 191 4.44 4.09 -13.39
N ARG A 192 4.67 2.81 -13.73
CA ARG A 192 5.12 1.78 -12.78
C ARG A 192 6.55 1.33 -13.08
N PRO A 193 7.44 1.23 -12.09
CA PRO A 193 8.76 0.63 -12.32
C PRO A 193 8.64 -0.82 -12.77
N ARG A 194 9.55 -1.25 -13.66
CA ARG A 194 9.61 -2.62 -14.16
C ARG A 194 11.01 -3.19 -13.98
N ILE A 195 11.07 -4.39 -13.41
CA ILE A 195 12.29 -5.19 -13.30
C ILE A 195 12.39 -6.03 -14.57
N THR A 196 13.46 -5.82 -15.34
CA THR A 196 13.72 -6.58 -16.56
C THR A 196 14.39 -7.93 -16.25
N ALA A 197 13.87 -9.01 -16.84
CA ALA A 197 14.47 -10.33 -16.84
C ALA A 197 15.81 -10.32 -17.60
N THR A 198 16.80 -11.00 -17.05
CA THR A 198 18.16 -11.06 -17.60
C THR A 198 18.57 -12.47 -17.98
N ALA A 199 17.84 -13.48 -17.52
CA ALA A 199 18.07 -14.89 -17.81
C ALA A 199 16.81 -15.59 -18.33
N ALA A 200 16.98 -16.75 -18.98
CA ALA A 200 15.87 -17.53 -19.52
C ALA A 200 14.89 -18.03 -18.44
N GLN A 201 15.40 -18.25 -17.23
CA GLN A 201 14.66 -18.66 -16.04
C GLN A 201 14.13 -17.48 -15.21
N GLU A 202 13.92 -16.33 -15.84
CA GLU A 202 13.35 -15.15 -15.20
C GLU A 202 12.19 -14.59 -16.03
N ARG A 203 11.33 -13.81 -15.38
CA ARG A 203 10.28 -13.02 -16.01
C ARG A 203 10.32 -11.57 -15.55
N ASP A 204 9.80 -10.70 -16.40
CA ASP A 204 9.67 -9.29 -16.08
C ASP A 204 8.65 -9.12 -14.96
N ILE A 205 8.94 -8.19 -14.04
CA ILE A 205 8.08 -7.91 -12.89
C ILE A 205 7.70 -6.43 -12.91
N THR A 206 6.41 -6.14 -12.84
CA THR A 206 5.88 -4.79 -12.64
C THR A 206 5.81 -4.51 -11.13
N VAL A 207 6.25 -3.33 -10.71
CA VAL A 207 6.18 -2.92 -9.31
C VAL A 207 4.87 -2.19 -9.06
N ILE A 208 4.20 -2.56 -7.98
CA ILE A 208 3.03 -1.84 -7.45
C ILE A 208 3.26 -1.50 -5.99
N TYR A 209 2.65 -0.42 -5.52
CA TYR A 209 2.81 0.05 -4.15
C TYR A 209 1.58 -0.19 -3.29
N TRP A 210 1.78 -0.38 -1.98
CA TRP A 210 0.68 -0.46 -1.02
C TRP A 210 -0.22 0.77 -1.02
N SER A 211 0.34 1.95 -1.32
CA SER A 211 -0.45 3.17 -1.52
C SER A 211 -1.42 3.04 -2.70
N GLU A 212 -1.02 2.39 -3.79
CA GLU A 212 -1.91 2.14 -4.95
C GLU A 212 -3.01 1.13 -4.59
N VAL A 213 -2.70 0.13 -3.76
CA VAL A 213 -3.70 -0.83 -3.25
C VAL A 213 -4.77 -0.10 -2.45
N ALA A 214 -4.38 0.76 -1.50
CA ALA A 214 -5.32 1.53 -0.69
C ALA A 214 -6.14 2.52 -1.52
N GLN A 215 -5.51 3.24 -2.45
CA GLN A 215 -6.20 4.15 -3.37
C GLN A 215 -7.22 3.43 -4.26
N ALA A 216 -6.83 2.30 -4.87
CA ALA A 216 -7.73 1.52 -5.70
C ALA A 216 -8.95 1.04 -4.90
N LEU A 217 -8.76 0.58 -3.66
CA LEU A 217 -9.86 0.20 -2.78
C LEU A 217 -10.77 1.39 -2.44
N ARG A 218 -10.19 2.56 -2.10
CA ARG A 218 -10.95 3.78 -1.80
C ARG A 218 -11.82 4.20 -2.99
N ARG A 219 -11.24 4.29 -4.18
CA ARG A 219 -11.96 4.65 -5.41
C ARG A 219 -13.08 3.65 -5.72
N THR A 220 -12.79 2.36 -5.60
CA THR A 220 -13.79 1.30 -5.82
C THR A 220 -14.93 1.36 -4.82
N LEU A 221 -14.65 1.63 -3.53
CA LEU A 221 -15.67 1.80 -2.49
C LEU A 221 -16.56 3.01 -2.76
N LEU A 222 -15.95 4.17 -3.00
CA LEU A 222 -16.68 5.42 -3.22
C LEU A 222 -17.57 5.38 -4.48
N ALA A 223 -17.13 4.65 -5.50
CA ALA A 223 -17.92 4.43 -6.71
C ALA A 223 -19.08 3.41 -6.52
N ASP A 224 -19.10 2.66 -5.41
CA ASP A 224 -20.08 1.60 -5.10
C ASP A 224 -20.24 0.57 -6.24
N VAL A 225 -19.12 0.18 -6.86
CA VAL A 225 -19.11 -0.71 -8.04
C VAL A 225 -18.91 -2.19 -7.70
N GLU A 226 -18.54 -2.53 -6.46
CA GLU A 226 -18.35 -3.91 -6.03
C GLU A 226 -19.60 -4.47 -5.32
N PRO A 227 -19.89 -5.78 -5.44
CA PRO A 227 -21.25 -6.29 -5.36
C PRO A 227 -21.76 -6.56 -3.93
N SER A 228 -20.91 -6.54 -2.90
CA SER A 228 -21.29 -7.03 -1.58
C SER A 228 -20.81 -6.18 -0.42
N THR A 229 -21.68 -6.07 0.60
CA THR A 229 -21.36 -5.45 1.88
C THR A 229 -20.21 -6.15 2.62
N HIS A 230 -20.02 -7.45 2.36
CA HIS A 230 -18.88 -8.21 2.88
C HIS A 230 -17.55 -7.78 2.25
N TRP A 231 -17.53 -7.60 0.94
CA TRP A 231 -16.37 -7.06 0.23
C TRP A 231 -16.10 -5.64 0.70
N ALA A 232 -17.14 -4.79 0.75
CA ALA A 232 -17.00 -3.40 1.15
C ALA A 232 -16.43 -3.25 2.57
N GLY A 233 -16.92 -4.03 3.55
CA GLY A 233 -16.37 -3.99 4.91
C GLY A 233 -14.97 -4.56 5.05
N SER A 234 -14.62 -5.54 4.21
CA SER A 234 -13.25 -6.03 4.16
C SER A 234 -12.31 -4.99 3.54
N ALA A 235 -12.74 -4.33 2.46
CA ALA A 235 -11.97 -3.29 1.79
C ALA A 235 -11.75 -2.08 2.71
N TYR A 236 -12.83 -1.59 3.35
CA TYR A 236 -12.79 -0.45 4.27
C TYR A 236 -11.77 -0.67 5.39
N LEU A 237 -11.85 -1.83 6.05
CA LEU A 237 -10.92 -2.16 7.13
C LEU A 237 -9.50 -2.40 6.63
N PHE A 238 -9.33 -2.94 5.41
CA PHE A 238 -8.00 -3.13 4.85
C PHE A 238 -7.32 -1.81 4.52
N ILE A 239 -8.07 -0.82 4.03
CA ILE A 239 -7.56 0.54 3.80
C ILE A 239 -7.00 1.12 5.11
N THR A 240 -7.80 1.13 6.18
CA THR A 240 -7.37 1.62 7.51
C THR A 240 -6.04 0.98 7.92
N LEU A 241 -5.93 -0.34 7.76
CA LEU A 241 -4.73 -1.08 8.19
C LEU A 241 -3.52 -0.80 7.29
N ILE A 242 -3.69 -0.73 5.97
CA ILE A 242 -2.61 -0.35 5.05
C ILE A 242 -2.09 1.03 5.41
N GLU A 243 -2.99 2.00 5.54
CA GLU A 243 -2.64 3.40 5.76
C GLU A 243 -1.95 3.61 7.10
N GLU A 244 -2.49 3.08 8.19
CA GLU A 244 -1.90 3.28 9.52
C GLU A 244 -0.65 2.42 9.78
N GLN A 245 -0.61 1.18 9.26
CA GLN A 245 0.44 0.21 9.65
C GLN A 245 1.59 0.15 8.64
N ILE A 246 1.28 0.26 7.34
CA ILE A 246 2.28 0.22 6.28
C ILE A 246 2.72 1.62 5.91
N LEU A 247 1.76 2.52 5.64
CA LEU A 247 2.06 3.90 5.25
C LEU A 247 2.33 4.82 6.45
N ARG A 248 1.99 4.38 7.67
CA ARG A 248 2.21 5.12 8.93
C ARG A 248 1.45 6.45 9.01
N PHE A 249 0.32 6.54 8.32
CA PHE A 249 -0.54 7.72 8.33
C PHE A 249 -1.15 7.97 9.70
N TYR A 250 -1.30 9.26 10.01
CA TYR A 250 -2.01 9.73 11.19
C TYR A 250 -3.51 9.49 11.03
N ALA A 251 -4.10 8.84 12.02
CA ALA A 251 -5.54 8.75 12.19
C ALA A 251 -6.10 10.02 12.84
N LEU A 252 -7.38 10.31 12.61
CA LEU A 252 -8.04 11.50 13.15
C LEU A 252 -7.96 11.58 14.69
N PRO A 253 -8.21 10.51 15.48
CA PRO A 253 -8.07 10.57 16.93
C PRO A 253 -6.65 10.95 17.38
N SER A 254 -5.62 10.49 16.67
CA SER A 254 -4.23 10.82 16.97
C SER A 254 -3.94 12.31 16.74
N LEU A 255 -4.48 12.89 15.65
CA LEU A 255 -4.40 14.33 15.37
C LEU A 255 -5.15 15.19 16.39
N GLU A 256 -6.29 14.70 16.90
CA GLU A 256 -7.05 15.40 17.93
C GLU A 256 -6.36 15.37 19.29
N ALA A 257 -5.79 14.22 19.66
CA ALA A 257 -4.98 14.09 20.87
C ALA A 257 -3.76 15.01 20.83
N TYR A 258 -3.14 15.17 19.67
CA TYR A 258 -2.04 16.11 19.44
C TYR A 258 -2.43 17.55 19.78
N ARG A 259 -3.56 18.06 19.23
CA ARG A 259 -4.02 19.43 19.51
C ARG A 259 -4.36 19.67 20.98
N ALA A 260 -4.80 18.64 21.70
CA ALA A 260 -5.14 18.73 23.11
C ALA A 260 -3.90 18.76 24.02
N SER A 261 -2.74 18.33 23.52
CA SER A 261 -1.50 18.20 24.28
C SER A 261 -0.62 19.44 24.09
N SER A 262 -0.23 20.11 25.18
CA SER A 262 0.79 21.16 25.09
C SER A 262 2.16 20.53 24.84
N PHE A 263 2.75 20.76 23.67
CA PHE A 263 4.01 20.18 23.21
C PHE A 263 5.09 20.07 24.30
N GLY A 264 5.46 18.84 24.66
CA GLY A 264 6.69 18.50 25.37
C GLY A 264 7.64 17.70 24.46
N ILE A 265 8.94 17.79 24.74
CA ILE A 265 9.99 17.04 24.01
C ILE A 265 9.75 15.51 24.03
N SER A 266 9.07 14.98 25.06
CA SER A 266 8.74 13.56 25.19
C SER A 266 7.61 13.08 24.28
N ASP A 267 6.79 13.99 23.76
CA ASP A 267 5.68 13.63 22.86
C ASP A 267 6.18 13.37 21.44
N ILE A 268 7.45 13.70 21.16
CA ILE A 268 8.05 13.56 19.84
C ILE A 268 8.41 12.12 19.47
N GLU A 269 8.72 11.29 20.46
CA GLU A 269 8.92 9.85 20.23
C GLU A 269 7.63 9.14 19.82
N ARG A 270 6.46 9.78 19.99
CA ARG A 270 5.16 9.30 19.49
C ARG A 270 4.82 9.81 18.08
N PHE A 271 5.59 10.73 17.49
CA PHE A 271 5.40 11.05 16.08
C PHE A 271 5.74 9.81 15.27
N GLN A 272 4.72 9.27 14.63
CA GLN A 272 4.89 8.29 13.59
C GLN A 272 5.85 8.86 12.55
N SER A 273 6.68 7.99 12.00
CA SER A 273 7.85 8.31 11.18
C SER A 273 7.56 8.97 9.81
N ILE A 274 6.34 9.45 9.57
CA ILE A 274 5.94 10.06 8.30
C ILE A 274 5.75 11.57 8.42
N ASP A 275 6.15 12.26 7.36
CA ASP A 275 5.92 13.68 7.18
C ASP A 275 4.42 13.92 6.89
N PRO A 276 3.72 14.82 7.60
CA PRO A 276 2.33 15.19 7.28
C PRO A 276 2.14 15.55 5.80
N ASP A 277 3.15 16.15 5.17
CA ASP A 277 3.12 16.51 3.75
C ASP A 277 3.00 15.29 2.83
N ASP A 278 3.60 14.15 3.19
CA ASP A 278 3.51 12.91 2.41
C ASP A 278 2.07 12.34 2.45
N GLN A 279 1.43 12.41 3.63
CA GLN A 279 0.03 12.00 3.78
C GLN A 279 -0.91 12.96 3.05
N LEU A 280 -0.67 14.27 3.15
CA LEU A 280 -1.43 15.28 2.40
C LEU A 280 -1.35 15.03 0.90
N ALA A 281 -0.14 14.85 0.35
CA ALA A 281 0.04 14.56 -1.07
C ALA A 281 -0.69 13.27 -1.50
N TYR A 282 -0.68 12.25 -0.66
CA TYR A 282 -1.44 11.02 -0.92
C TYR A 282 -2.96 11.28 -0.99
N LEU A 283 -3.51 12.03 -0.03
CA LEU A 283 -4.95 12.33 0.05
C LEU A 283 -5.39 13.31 -1.05
N ASP A 284 -4.51 14.23 -1.46
CA ASP A 284 -4.79 15.18 -2.53
C ASP A 284 -4.93 14.51 -3.89
N ASN A 285 -3.99 13.61 -4.21
CA ASN A 285 -4.06 12.83 -5.45
C ASN A 285 -5.36 12.01 -5.52
N LEU A 286 -5.79 11.43 -4.40
CA LEU A 286 -7.05 10.68 -4.33
C LEU A 286 -8.25 11.57 -4.74
N LEU A 287 -8.29 12.81 -4.27
CA LEU A 287 -9.43 13.70 -4.44
C LEU A 287 -9.46 14.42 -5.79
N GLU A 288 -8.29 14.77 -6.33
CA GLU A 288 -8.20 15.28 -7.70
C GLU A 288 -8.73 14.24 -8.71
N GLU A 289 -8.42 12.96 -8.49
CA GLU A 289 -8.89 11.88 -9.34
C GLU A 289 -10.38 11.56 -9.16
N ILE A 290 -10.91 11.60 -7.92
CA ILE A 290 -12.36 11.43 -7.67
C ILE A 290 -13.18 12.57 -8.30
N THR A 291 -12.66 13.79 -8.31
CA THR A 291 -13.38 14.97 -8.86
C THR A 291 -13.33 15.02 -10.40
N HIS A 292 -12.43 14.28 -11.03
CA HIS A 292 -12.17 14.33 -12.47
C HIS A 292 -12.39 13.02 -13.24
N GLY A 293 -12.66 11.90 -12.54
CA GLY A 293 -13.15 10.63 -13.11
C GLY A 293 -14.67 10.63 -13.32
#